data_AF-A0A811YN69-F1
#
_entry.id   AF-A0A811YN69-F1
#
_cell.length_a   1.000
_cell.length_b   1.000
_cell.length_c   1.000
_cell.angle_alpha   90.00
_cell.angle_beta   90.00
_cell.angle_gamma   90.00
#
_symmetry.space_group_name_H-M   'P 1'
#
loop_
_entity.id
_entity.type
_entity.pdbx_description
1 polymer ?
#
loop_
_entity_poly.entity_id
_entity_poly.type
_entity_poly.pdbx_seq_one_letter_code
_entity_poly.pdbx_strand_id
1 'polypeptide(L)'
;MQLLEAMFGLAGSRIPYIEQVSKVMLELKVLESSGLTKVLVYGSYLYKLRAKWMLQSMTEWHRQRQERGMLKLEDAMKALQLGPWMK
;
A
#
# COMPACT_ATOMS: atom_id res chain seq x y z
N MET A 1 4.48 -5.73 6.99
CA MET A 1 4.55 -4.26 6.74
C MET A 1 3.13 -3.78 6.46
N GLN A 2 2.68 -2.74 7.17
CA GLN A 2 1.35 -2.16 6.93
C GLN A 2 1.33 -1.48 5.56
N LEU A 3 0.26 -1.67 4.77
CA LEU A 3 0.11 -1.10 3.43
C LEU A 3 0.37 0.41 3.42
N LEU A 4 -0.09 1.12 4.45
CA LEU A 4 0.07 2.56 4.59
C LEU A 4 1.55 2.96 4.66
N GLU A 5 2.36 2.27 5.48
CA GLU A 5 3.80 2.52 5.57
C GLU A 5 4.54 2.10 4.30
N ALA A 6 4.10 1.02 3.65
CA ALA A 6 4.69 0.59 2.39
C ALA A 6 4.50 1.65 1.29
N MET A 7 3.32 2.28 1.25
CA MET A 7 2.99 3.32 0.28
C MET A 7 3.62 4.67 0.63
N PHE A 8 3.37 5.16 1.85
CA PHE A 8 3.68 6.53 2.25
C PHE A 8 4.94 6.65 3.11
N GLY A 9 5.61 5.54 3.43
CA GLY A 9 6.78 5.52 4.32
C GLY A 9 6.38 5.60 5.79
N LEU A 10 7.35 5.36 6.67
CA LEU A 10 7.18 5.54 8.11
C LEU A 10 6.69 6.97 8.38
N ALA A 11 5.61 7.10 9.14
CA ALA A 11 4.96 8.38 9.46
C ALA A 11 4.69 9.29 8.24
N GLY A 12 4.49 8.71 7.05
CA GLY A 12 4.20 9.50 5.84
C GLY A 12 5.43 10.17 5.21
N SER A 13 6.65 9.75 5.53
CA SER A 13 7.90 10.35 5.01
C SER A 13 8.00 10.44 3.47
N ARG A 14 7.28 9.63 2.71
CA ARG A 14 7.23 9.67 1.24
C ARG A 14 6.13 10.56 0.68
N ILE A 15 5.22 11.08 1.51
CA ILE A 15 4.11 11.96 1.05
C ILE A 15 4.63 13.14 0.22
N PRO A 16 5.66 13.92 0.66
CA PRO A 16 6.11 15.08 -0.10
C PRO A 16 6.59 14.72 -1.52
N TYR A 17 7.27 13.58 -1.67
CA TYR A 17 7.72 13.10 -2.97
C TYR A 17 6.54 12.69 -3.86
N ILE A 18 5.56 11.97 -3.29
CA ILE A 18 4.37 11.55 -4.03
C ILE A 18 3.59 12.79 -4.48
N GLU A 19 3.38 13.76 -3.60
CA GLU A 19 2.75 15.05 -3.91
C GLU A 19 3.46 15.78 -5.06
N GLN A 20 4.80 15.83 -5.03
CA GLN A 20 5.61 16.47 -6.07
C GLN A 20 5.41 15.79 -7.45
N VAL A 21 5.47 14.46 -7.50
CA VAL A 21 5.36 13.72 -8.77
C VAL A 21 3.93 13.77 -9.32
N SER A 22 2.94 13.73 -8.43
CA SER A 22 1.52 13.71 -8.81
C SER A 22 0.88 15.09 -8.94
N LYS A 23 1.56 16.15 -8.50
CA LYS A 23 1.09 17.54 -8.50
C LYS A 23 -0.26 17.72 -7.77
N VAL A 24 -0.42 16.98 -6.69
CA VAL A 24 -1.57 17.05 -5.77
C VAL A 24 -1.07 17.17 -4.34
N MET A 25 -1.92 17.66 -3.45
CA MET A 25 -1.70 17.58 -2.00
C MET A 25 -2.48 16.38 -1.46
N LEU A 26 -1.88 15.65 -0.53
CA LEU A 26 -2.39 14.43 0.06
C LEU A 26 -2.57 14.62 1.57
N GLU A 27 -3.72 14.20 2.08
CA GLU A 27 -3.98 14.17 3.52
C GLU A 27 -4.47 12.77 3.92
N LEU A 28 -3.88 12.23 4.98
CA LEU A 28 -4.26 10.93 5.54
C LEU A 28 -5.16 11.14 6.75
N LYS A 29 -6.38 10.59 6.69
CA LYS A 29 -7.30 10.55 7.83
C LYS A 29 -7.58 9.12 8.26
N VAL A 30 -7.23 8.78 9.49
CA VAL A 30 -7.55 7.49 10.07
C VAL A 30 -9.04 7.48 10.44
N LEU A 31 -9.76 6.47 9.95
CA LEU A 31 -11.15 6.21 10.31
C LEU A 31 -11.15 5.23 11.49
N GLU A 32 -11.11 5.77 12.70
CA GLU A 32 -10.94 5.03 13.96
C GLU A 32 -11.95 3.88 14.13
N SER A 33 -13.16 4.00 13.58
CA SER A 33 -14.21 2.97 13.66
C SER A 33 -14.02 1.77 12.74
N SER A 34 -13.16 1.86 11.73
CA SER A 34 -13.03 0.84 10.67
C SER A 34 -11.62 0.29 10.49
N GLY A 35 -10.62 0.89 11.16
CA GLY A 35 -9.21 0.60 10.91
C GLY A 35 -8.74 0.98 9.50
N LEU A 36 -9.57 1.69 8.73
CA LEU A 36 -9.23 2.18 7.40
C LEU A 36 -8.58 3.55 7.47
N THR A 37 -7.71 3.86 6.52
CA THR A 37 -7.18 5.22 6.33
C THR A 37 -7.75 5.79 5.05
N LYS A 38 -8.42 6.93 5.14
CA LYS A 38 -8.90 7.69 4.01
C LYS A 38 -7.79 8.58 3.49
N VAL A 39 -7.48 8.46 2.20
CA VAL A 39 -6.55 9.35 1.50
C VAL A 39 -7.38 10.44 0.80
N LEU A 40 -7.18 11.68 1.20
CA LEU A 40 -7.79 12.85 0.58
C LEU A 40 -6.81 13.42 -0.46
N VAL A 41 -7.31 13.74 -1.64
CA VAL A 41 -6.50 14.21 -2.78
C VAL A 41 -7.00 15.59 -3.23
N TYR A 42 -6.16 16.60 -3.06
CA TYR A 42 -6.43 17.99 -3.40
C TYR A 42 -5.59 18.41 -4.61
N GLY A 43 -6.17 19.19 -5.52
CA GLY A 43 -5.48 19.61 -6.75
C GLY A 43 -6.43 19.84 -7.91
N SER A 44 -5.90 19.97 -9.13
CA SER A 44 -6.74 20.07 -10.33
C SER A 44 -7.37 18.70 -10.66
N TYR A 45 -8.51 18.70 -11.35
CA TYR A 45 -9.26 17.46 -11.67
C TYR A 45 -8.39 16.38 -12.34
N LEU A 46 -7.62 16.76 -13.36
CA LEU A 46 -6.77 15.81 -14.09
C LEU A 46 -5.64 15.24 -13.21
N TYR A 47 -5.04 16.07 -12.37
CA TYR A 47 -4.00 15.61 -11.44
C TYR A 47 -4.58 14.70 -10.34
N LYS A 48 -5.78 14.99 -9.83
CA LYS A 48 -6.49 14.08 -8.90
C LYS A 48 -6.75 12.72 -9.54
N LEU A 49 -7.23 12.71 -10.79
CA LEU A 49 -7.53 11.47 -11.50
C LEU A 49 -6.26 10.62 -11.66
N ARG A 50 -5.16 11.25 -12.10
CA ARG A 50 -3.85 10.59 -12.23
C ARG A 50 -3.33 10.08 -10.89
N ALA A 51 -3.39 10.89 -9.83
CA ALA A 51 -2.95 10.51 -8.49
C ALA A 51 -3.75 9.32 -7.95
N LYS A 52 -5.08 9.31 -8.18
CA LYS A 52 -5.94 8.17 -7.82
C LYS A 52 -5.48 6.88 -8.52
N TRP A 53 -5.29 6.92 -9.83
CA TRP A 53 -4.79 5.77 -10.60
C TRP A 53 -3.45 5.27 -10.07
N MET A 54 -2.50 6.18 -9.86
CA MET A 54 -1.18 5.86 -9.33
C MET A 54 -1.26 5.16 -7.97
N LEU A 55 -2.04 5.71 -7.02
CA LEU A 55 -2.21 5.13 -5.69
C LEU A 55 -2.87 3.75 -5.75
N GLN A 56 -3.87 3.57 -6.62
CA GLN A 56 -4.51 2.26 -6.81
C GLN A 56 -3.53 1.22 -7.36
N SER A 57 -2.71 1.59 -8.36
CA SER A 57 -1.69 0.70 -8.91
C SER A 57 -0.62 0.33 -7.88
N MET A 58 -0.19 1.27 -7.05
CA MET A 58 0.76 1.01 -5.97
C MET A 58 0.21 0.02 -4.95
N THR A 59 -1.05 0.18 -4.54
CA THR A 59 -1.74 -0.75 -3.63
C THR A 59 -1.81 -2.15 -4.21
N GLU A 60 -2.22 -2.26 -5.48
CA GLU A 60 -2.35 -3.54 -6.17
C GLU A 60 -1.00 -4.23 -6.33
N TRP A 61 0.04 -3.49 -6.69
CA TRP A 61 1.41 -4.02 -6.76
C TRP A 61 1.87 -4.56 -5.41
N HIS A 62 1.60 -3.84 -4.31
CA HIS A 62 1.93 -4.30 -2.97
C HIS A 62 1.19 -5.60 -2.61
N ARG A 63 -0.11 -5.69 -2.89
CA ARG A 63 -0.91 -6.91 -2.67
C ARG A 63 -0.33 -8.10 -3.42
N GLN A 64 -0.05 -7.95 -4.72
CA GLN A 64 0.52 -9.02 -5.53
C GLN A 64 1.93 -9.44 -5.07
N ARG A 65 2.71 -8.51 -4.51
CA ARG A 65 4.03 -8.81 -3.96
C ARG A 65 3.93 -9.59 -2.65
N GLN A 66 2.96 -9.26 -1.79
CA GLN A 66 2.67 -10.03 -0.58
C GLN A 66 2.23 -11.46 -0.94
N GLU A 67 1.31 -11.61 -1.89
CA GLU A 67 0.85 -12.93 -2.34
C GLU A 67 2.00 -13.78 -2.90
N ARG A 68 2.84 -13.20 -3.75
CA ARG A 68 4.04 -13.90 -4.26
C ARG A 68 5.04 -14.25 -3.16
N GLY A 69 5.16 -13.41 -2.14
CA GLY A 69 6.01 -13.70 -0.97
C GLY A 69 5.48 -14.89 -0.16
N MET A 70 4.16 -14.93 0.07
CA MET A 70 3.49 -16.03 0.76
C MET A 70 3.63 -17.36 0.01
N LEU A 71 3.44 -17.35 -1.31
CA LEU A 71 3.63 -18.56 -2.13
C LEU A 71 5.06 -19.08 -2.05
N LYS A 72 6.07 -18.20 -2.14
CA LYS A 72 7.48 -18.60 -1.97
C LYS A 72 7.79 -19.15 -0.58
N LEU A 73 7.18 -18.59 0.46
CA LEU A 73 7.32 -19.10 1.82
C LEU A 73 6.70 -20.49 1.95
N GLU A 74 5.51 -20.69 1.41
CA GLU A 74 4.83 -21.99 1.40
C GLU A 74 5.66 -23.06 0.68
N ASP A 75 6.21 -22.73 -0.50
CA ASP A 75 7.10 -23.63 -1.24
C ASP A 75 8.37 -23.96 -0.46
N ALA A 76 8.98 -22.98 0.21
CA ALA A 76 10.15 -23.21 1.06
C ALA A 76 9.82 -24.08 2.28
N MET A 77 8.65 -23.88 2.92
CA MET A 77 8.17 -24.71 4.02
C MET A 77 7.93 -26.15 3.58
N LYS A 78 7.32 -26.35 2.41
CA LYS A 78 7.16 -27.68 1.79
C LYS A 78 8.51 -28.35 1.53
N ALA A 79 9.47 -27.61 0.96
CA ALA A 79 10.83 -28.13 0.71
C ALA A 79 11.56 -28.53 2.00
N LEU A 80 11.30 -27.82 3.10
CA LEU A 80 11.85 -28.11 4.43
C LEU A 80 11.03 -29.16 5.22
N GLN A 81 9.98 -29.74 4.63
CA GLN A 81 9.03 -30.66 5.29
C GLN A 81 8.43 -30.11 6.59
N LEU A 82 8.36 -28.78 6.73
CA LEU A 82 7.66 -28.15 7.83
C LEU A 82 6.16 -28.32 7.57
N GLY A 83 5.47 -29.06 8.43
CA GLY A 83 4.04 -29.31 8.31
C GLY A 83 3.21 -28.02 8.28
N PRO A 84 1.95 -28.05 7.78
CA PRO A 84 1.15 -26.84 7.62
C PRO A 84 1.01 -26.12 8.95
N TRP A 85 1.38 -24.83 9.00
CA TRP A 85 1.11 -23.96 10.15
C TRP A 85 -0.35 -23.52 10.13
N MET A 86 -1.28 -24.47 10.24
CA MET A 86 -2.69 -24.21 10.53
C MET A 86 -3.22 -25.37 11.36
N LYS A 87 -3.38 -25.13 12.67
CA LYS A 87 -4.34 -25.81 13.54
C LYS A 87 -5.49 -24.85 13.78
#